data_AF-A0A1J5DZS0-F1
#
_entry.id   AF-A0A1J5DZS0-F1
#
_cell.length_a   1.000
_cell.length_b   1.000
_cell.length_c   1.000
_cell.angle_alpha   90.00
_cell.angle_beta   90.00
_cell.angle_gamma   90.00
#
_symmetry.space_group_name_H-M   'P 1'
#
loop_
_entity.id
_entity.type
_entity.pdbx_description
1 polymer ?
#
loop_
_entity_poly.entity_id
_entity_poly.type
_entity_poly.pdbx_seq_one_letter_code
_entity_poly.pdbx_strand_id
1 'polypeptide(L)'
;MRVFLYSAIGIPLLITDAVLLWTLPVRMANRLTTTQGLILFSGVLAYLCLHFLLRKPERMYLWSHEFTHLFVAKLFLRHVHGFHITSRSGGKVVIDRTNVAIDLAPYAVPLYNVMALLPGTLLAGGTPYARKTYLCAAAFLFAMHLCFSAEGFIDGQPDVKRSGRVFSLAVVLLLLMLWTPILAAPGTHGGFSGLPDLYREWLADGMEAVLDLPTRVRSLLSHRFL
;
A
#
# COMPACT_ATOMS: atom_id res chain seq x y z
N MET A 1 10.34 -19.84 -17.70
CA MET A 1 10.49 -18.69 -18.60
C MET A 1 9.65 -17.48 -18.17
N ARG A 2 8.31 -17.58 -18.02
CA ARG A 2 7.46 -16.42 -17.65
C ARG A 2 7.82 -15.76 -16.31
N VAL A 3 8.04 -16.55 -15.24
CA VAL A 3 8.44 -16.03 -13.91
C VAL A 3 9.81 -15.34 -13.94
N PHE A 4 10.75 -15.84 -14.74
CA PHE A 4 12.07 -15.24 -14.92
C PHE A 4 11.96 -13.86 -15.61
N LEU A 5 11.16 -13.77 -16.69
CA LEU A 5 10.90 -12.49 -17.37
C LEU A 5 10.22 -11.47 -16.44
N TYR A 6 9.23 -11.90 -15.65
CA TYR A 6 8.60 -11.02 -14.67
C TYR A 6 9.60 -10.54 -13.61
N SER A 7 10.46 -11.43 -13.11
CA SER A 7 11.47 -11.06 -12.12
C SER A 7 12.50 -10.08 -12.69
N ALA A 8 12.89 -10.23 -13.96
CA ALA A 8 13.77 -9.29 -14.64
C ALA A 8 13.17 -7.88 -14.76
N ILE A 9 11.86 -7.77 -14.98
CA ILE A 9 11.11 -6.50 -14.96
C ILE A 9 10.91 -5.98 -13.53
N GLY A 10 10.78 -6.88 -12.56
CA GLY A 10 10.59 -6.52 -11.16
C GLY A 10 11.80 -5.79 -10.55
N ILE A 11 13.02 -6.10 -10.98
CA ILE A 11 14.24 -5.46 -10.47
C ILE A 11 14.29 -3.93 -10.74
N PRO A 12 14.18 -3.44 -11.98
CA PRO A 12 14.17 -1.99 -12.23
C PRO A 12 12.98 -1.29 -11.57
N LEU A 13 11.84 -2.00 -11.43
CA LEU A 13 10.70 -1.48 -10.69
C LEU A 13 11.01 -1.33 -9.20
N LEU A 14 11.68 -2.31 -8.56
CA LEU A 14 12.11 -2.18 -7.15
C LEU A 14 13.13 -1.06 -6.93
N ILE A 15 14.00 -0.80 -7.91
CA ILE A 15 14.90 0.36 -7.85
C ILE A 15 14.10 1.65 -7.88
N THR A 16 13.10 1.72 -8.76
CA THR A 16 12.16 2.85 -8.82
C THR A 16 11.41 2.99 -7.49
N ASP A 17 10.93 1.88 -6.92
CA ASP A 17 10.24 1.88 -5.63
C ASP A 17 11.12 2.38 -4.51
N ALA A 18 12.39 1.98 -4.45
CA ALA A 18 13.33 2.44 -3.45
C ALA A 18 13.55 3.97 -3.52
N VAL A 19 13.64 4.52 -4.74
CA VAL A 19 13.76 5.98 -4.93
C VAL A 19 12.49 6.70 -4.51
N LEU A 20 11.33 6.23 -4.97
CA LEU A 20 10.04 6.83 -4.65
C LEU A 20 9.75 6.77 -3.14
N LEU A 21 10.07 5.66 -2.50
CA LEU A 21 9.93 5.47 -1.06
C LEU A 21 10.85 6.41 -0.28
N TRP A 22 12.05 6.69 -0.79
CA TRP A 22 13.00 7.60 -0.17
C TRP A 22 12.51 9.06 -0.18
N THR A 23 11.88 9.51 -1.27
CA THR A 23 11.43 10.90 -1.44
C THR A 23 10.05 11.17 -0.85
N LEU A 24 9.20 10.14 -0.74
CA LEU A 24 7.81 10.26 -0.28
C LEU A 24 7.64 10.89 1.13
N PRO A 25 8.43 10.53 2.17
CA PRO A 25 8.23 11.05 3.53
C PRO A 25 8.37 12.56 3.61
N VAL A 26 9.34 13.15 2.90
CA VAL A 26 9.55 14.61 2.88
C VAL A 26 8.35 15.32 2.26
N ARG A 27 7.84 14.79 1.15
CA ARG A 27 6.65 15.33 0.47
C ARG A 27 5.41 15.23 1.34
N MET A 28 5.22 14.09 2.02
CA MET A 28 4.12 13.92 2.96
C MET A 28 4.24 14.86 4.18
N ALA A 29 5.44 15.06 4.71
CA ALA A 29 5.69 15.95 5.84
C ALA A 29 5.31 17.41 5.49
N ASN A 30 5.60 17.87 4.28
CA ASN A 30 5.19 19.20 3.80
C ASN A 30 3.67 19.38 3.71
N ARG A 31 2.89 18.29 3.82
CA ARG A 31 1.41 18.29 3.71
C ARG A 31 0.72 18.12 5.05
N LEU A 32 1.48 17.90 6.11
CA LEU A 32 1.00 17.61 7.45
C LEU A 32 1.54 18.65 8.43
N THR A 33 0.69 19.11 9.33
CA THR A 33 1.14 19.79 10.55
C THR A 33 1.80 18.78 11.49
N THR A 34 2.64 19.25 12.42
CA THR A 34 3.25 18.40 13.46
C THR A 34 2.19 17.57 14.19
N THR A 35 1.05 18.19 14.54
CA THR A 35 -0.06 17.50 15.20
C THR A 35 -0.66 16.39 14.33
N GLN A 36 -0.86 16.62 13.03
CA GLN A 36 -1.34 15.59 12.11
C GLN A 36 -0.33 14.45 11.94
N GLY A 37 0.97 14.77 11.91
CA GLY A 37 2.05 13.77 11.89
C GLY A 37 2.03 12.86 13.13
N LEU A 38 1.89 13.46 14.32
CA LEU A 38 1.74 12.70 15.58
C LEU A 38 0.48 11.83 15.60
N ILE A 39 -0.64 12.33 15.06
CA ILE A 39 -1.88 11.57 14.93
C ILE A 39 -1.69 10.36 14.02
N LEU A 40 -1.05 10.54 12.85
CA LEU A 40 -0.74 9.46 11.93
C LEU A 40 0.14 8.41 12.62
N PHE A 41 1.23 8.85 13.27
CA PHE A 41 2.11 7.96 14.03
C PHE A 41 1.36 7.20 15.12
N SER A 42 0.45 7.87 15.85
CA SER A 42 -0.35 7.23 16.90
C SER A 42 -1.27 6.13 16.35
N GLY A 43 -1.84 6.31 15.15
CA GLY A 43 -2.66 5.29 14.50
C GLY A 43 -1.84 4.08 14.08
N VAL A 44 -0.66 4.30 13.49
CA VAL A 44 0.29 3.21 13.17
C VAL A 44 0.69 2.46 14.43
N LEU A 45 1.14 3.18 15.46
CA LEU A 45 1.58 2.60 16.72
C LEU A 45 0.44 1.81 17.41
N ALA A 46 -0.78 2.36 17.42
CA ALA A 46 -1.94 1.68 17.99
C ALA A 46 -2.22 0.35 17.29
N TYR A 47 -2.13 0.29 15.95
CA TYR A 47 -2.29 -0.97 15.25
C TYR A 47 -1.14 -1.95 15.54
N LEU A 48 0.11 -1.49 15.52
CA LEU A 48 1.25 -2.37 15.80
C LEU A 48 1.16 -2.97 17.22
N CYS A 49 0.77 -2.17 18.21
CA CYS A 49 0.48 -2.66 19.56
C CYS A 49 -0.63 -3.72 19.53
N LEU A 50 -1.74 -3.48 18.82
CA LEU A 50 -2.80 -4.49 18.69
C LEU A 50 -2.29 -5.75 18.00
N HIS A 51 -1.50 -5.62 16.94
CA HIS A 51 -1.01 -6.73 16.13
C HIS A 51 -0.09 -7.66 16.92
N PHE A 52 0.81 -7.11 17.75
CA PHE A 52 1.80 -7.89 18.49
C PHE A 52 1.37 -8.26 19.92
N LEU A 53 0.51 -7.46 20.56
CA LEU A 53 0.13 -7.66 21.97
C LEU A 53 -1.28 -8.26 22.14
N LEU A 54 -2.14 -8.16 21.14
CA LEU A 54 -3.53 -8.60 21.20
C LEU A 54 -3.85 -9.58 20.07
N ARG A 55 -5.08 -10.12 20.08
CA ARG A 55 -5.56 -10.96 18.98
C ARG A 55 -5.80 -10.12 17.73
N LYS A 56 -4.95 -10.32 16.72
CA LYS A 56 -5.08 -9.63 15.42
C LYS A 56 -6.43 -9.92 14.73
N PRO A 57 -6.99 -8.97 13.95
CA PRO A 57 -8.32 -9.08 13.37
C PRO A 57 -8.34 -9.91 12.06
N GLU A 58 -7.89 -11.17 12.13
CA GLU A 58 -7.69 -12.06 10.98
C GLU A 58 -8.94 -12.24 10.12
N ARG A 59 -10.12 -12.25 10.74
CA ARG A 59 -11.39 -12.39 10.02
C ARG A 59 -11.63 -11.22 9.08
N MET A 60 -11.40 -10.00 9.55
CA MET A 60 -11.58 -8.80 8.73
C MET A 60 -10.60 -8.80 7.57
N TYR A 61 -9.34 -9.18 7.83
CA TYR A 61 -8.35 -9.37 6.77
C TYR A 61 -8.80 -10.42 5.75
N LEU A 62 -9.20 -11.61 6.19
CA LEU A 62 -9.60 -12.70 5.31
C LEU A 62 -10.78 -12.31 4.40
N TRP A 63 -11.79 -11.65 4.98
CA TRP A 63 -12.93 -11.12 4.21
C TRP A 63 -12.48 -10.10 3.17
N SER A 64 -11.66 -9.14 3.59
CA SER A 64 -11.11 -8.13 2.69
C SER A 64 -10.28 -8.77 1.57
N HIS A 65 -9.50 -9.80 1.89
CA HIS A 65 -8.61 -10.48 0.95
C HIS A 65 -9.39 -11.15 -0.17
N GLU A 66 -10.29 -12.07 0.17
CA GLU A 66 -11.09 -12.78 -0.83
C GLU A 66 -12.07 -11.86 -1.57
N PHE A 67 -12.66 -10.88 -0.88
CA PHE A 67 -13.57 -9.95 -1.54
C PHE A 67 -12.85 -9.08 -2.57
N THR A 68 -11.59 -8.71 -2.31
CA THR A 68 -10.79 -7.94 -3.26
C THR A 68 -10.47 -8.75 -4.51
N HIS A 69 -10.12 -10.04 -4.35
CA HIS A 69 -10.01 -10.99 -5.47
C HIS A 69 -11.29 -11.02 -6.31
N LEU A 70 -12.43 -11.20 -5.65
CA LEU A 70 -13.75 -11.26 -6.29
C LEU A 70 -14.05 -9.97 -7.07
N PHE A 71 -13.85 -8.82 -6.43
CA PHE A 71 -14.14 -7.51 -7.00
C PHE A 71 -13.29 -7.26 -8.25
N VAL A 72 -11.98 -7.48 -8.17
CA VAL A 72 -11.08 -7.27 -9.32
C VAL A 72 -11.33 -8.31 -10.41
N ALA A 73 -11.63 -9.57 -10.06
CA ALA A 73 -12.03 -10.57 -11.05
C ALA A 73 -13.25 -10.12 -11.87
N LYS A 74 -14.25 -9.50 -11.22
CA LYS A 74 -15.40 -8.92 -11.92
C LYS A 74 -15.05 -7.73 -12.81
N LEU A 75 -14.13 -6.86 -12.39
CA LEU A 75 -13.63 -5.77 -13.25
C LEU A 75 -12.94 -6.28 -14.51
N PHE A 76 -12.28 -7.45 -14.43
CA PHE A 76 -11.69 -8.14 -15.58
C PHE A 76 -12.65 -9.09 -16.31
N LEU A 77 -13.97 -8.95 -16.05
CA LEU A 77 -15.03 -9.74 -16.67
C LEU A 77 -14.85 -11.26 -16.53
N ARG A 78 -14.27 -11.71 -15.41
CA ARG A 78 -14.05 -13.13 -15.11
C ARG A 78 -15.30 -13.80 -14.55
N HIS A 79 -15.50 -15.06 -14.92
CA HIS A 79 -16.59 -15.85 -14.39
C HIS A 79 -16.23 -16.38 -12.99
N VAL A 80 -17.13 -16.15 -12.03
CA VAL A 80 -16.96 -16.56 -10.63
C VAL A 80 -17.87 -17.76 -10.40
N HIS A 81 -17.28 -18.91 -10.06
CA HIS A 81 -17.97 -20.17 -9.85
C HIS A 81 -18.36 -20.38 -8.38
N GLY A 82 -17.67 -19.71 -7.46
CA GLY A 82 -17.99 -19.80 -6.04
C GLY A 82 -17.15 -18.85 -5.21
N PHE A 83 -17.71 -18.46 -4.07
CA PHE A 83 -17.06 -17.63 -3.05
C PHE A 83 -17.31 -18.29 -1.70
N HIS A 84 -16.25 -18.77 -1.06
CA HIS A 84 -16.36 -19.45 0.22
C HIS A 84 -15.40 -18.81 1.23
N ILE A 85 -15.93 -18.39 2.35
CA ILE A 85 -15.13 -17.99 3.52
C ILE A 85 -15.58 -18.86 4.67
N THR A 86 -14.66 -19.63 5.24
CA THR A 86 -14.93 -20.39 6.46
C THR A 86 -13.95 -19.99 7.54
N SER A 87 -14.44 -19.98 8.78
CA SER A 87 -13.62 -19.67 9.95
C SER A 87 -12.56 -20.73 10.28
N ARG A 88 -12.61 -21.91 9.65
CA ARG A 88 -11.72 -23.05 9.91
C ARG A 88 -10.72 -23.34 8.80
N SER A 89 -11.09 -23.13 7.53
CA SER A 89 -10.27 -23.49 6.36
C SER A 89 -9.79 -22.29 5.55
N GLY A 90 -10.04 -21.07 6.04
CA GLY A 90 -9.71 -19.84 5.33
C GLY A 90 -10.75 -19.45 4.29
N GLY A 91 -10.33 -18.67 3.31
CA GLY A 91 -11.14 -18.10 2.25
C GLY A 91 -10.67 -18.60 0.90
N LYS A 92 -11.60 -18.71 -0.06
CA LYS A 92 -11.27 -19.03 -1.44
C LYS A 92 -12.33 -18.50 -2.39
N VAL A 93 -11.90 -17.70 -3.36
CA VAL A 93 -12.67 -17.42 -4.58
C VAL A 93 -12.32 -18.42 -5.68
N VAL A 94 -13.33 -19.05 -6.28
CA VAL A 94 -13.17 -19.95 -7.43
C VAL A 94 -13.54 -19.19 -8.70
N ILE A 95 -12.54 -18.92 -9.55
CA ILE A 95 -12.68 -18.19 -10.82
C ILE A 95 -12.15 -19.02 -11.99
N ASP A 96 -12.65 -18.75 -13.20
CA ASP A 96 -12.23 -19.42 -14.45
C ASP A 96 -10.72 -19.30 -14.73
N ARG A 97 -10.20 -18.07 -14.72
CA ARG A 97 -8.83 -17.70 -15.03
C ARG A 97 -8.45 -16.49 -14.20
N THR A 98 -7.29 -16.55 -13.57
CA THR A 98 -6.69 -15.40 -12.89
C THR A 98 -5.70 -14.67 -13.79
N ASN A 99 -5.25 -13.50 -13.35
CA ASN A 99 -4.13 -12.76 -13.89
C ASN A 99 -3.39 -12.05 -12.74
N VAL A 100 -2.27 -11.40 -13.05
CA VAL A 100 -1.45 -10.66 -12.07
C VAL A 100 -2.29 -9.65 -11.26
N ALA A 101 -3.17 -8.91 -11.92
CA ALA A 101 -3.96 -7.88 -11.26
C ALA A 101 -4.93 -8.49 -10.24
N ILE A 102 -5.59 -9.60 -10.57
CA ILE A 102 -6.46 -10.33 -9.65
C ILE A 102 -5.62 -10.90 -8.51
N ASP A 103 -4.57 -11.67 -8.82
CA ASP A 103 -3.71 -12.33 -7.83
C ASP A 103 -3.14 -11.34 -6.80
N LEU A 104 -2.69 -10.16 -7.23
CA LEU A 104 -2.08 -9.18 -6.34
C LEU A 104 -3.05 -8.16 -5.75
N ALA A 105 -4.31 -8.15 -6.18
CA ALA A 105 -5.28 -7.16 -5.74
C ALA A 105 -5.43 -7.07 -4.21
N PRO A 106 -5.51 -8.19 -3.47
CA PRO A 106 -5.66 -8.14 -2.01
C PRO A 106 -4.49 -7.48 -1.28
N TYR A 107 -3.31 -7.48 -1.89
CA TYR A 107 -2.09 -6.89 -1.34
C TYR A 107 -1.94 -5.44 -1.78
N ALA A 108 -2.35 -5.13 -3.01
CA ALA A 108 -2.20 -3.82 -3.61
C ALA A 108 -3.34 -2.84 -3.26
N VAL A 109 -4.52 -3.34 -2.90
CA VAL A 109 -5.71 -2.52 -2.62
C VAL A 109 -6.08 -2.64 -1.14
N PRO A 110 -5.83 -1.60 -0.32
CA PRO A 110 -6.23 -1.59 1.09
C PRO A 110 -7.73 -1.34 1.21
N LEU A 111 -8.55 -2.35 0.90
CA LEU A 111 -9.99 -2.21 0.71
C LEU A 111 -10.69 -1.55 1.90
N TYR A 112 -10.39 -1.94 3.14
CA TYR A 112 -11.00 -1.30 4.32
C TYR A 112 -10.57 0.17 4.49
N ASN A 113 -9.39 0.58 4.03
CA ASN A 113 -9.02 1.99 3.98
C ASN A 113 -9.87 2.72 2.94
N VAL A 114 -10.07 2.12 1.78
CA VAL A 114 -10.90 2.68 0.71
C VAL A 114 -12.36 2.82 1.19
N MET A 115 -12.88 1.82 1.90
CA MET A 115 -14.21 1.90 2.51
C MET A 115 -14.28 2.98 3.59
N ALA A 116 -13.21 3.17 4.36
CA ALA A 116 -13.13 4.23 5.37
C ALA A 116 -12.98 5.64 4.77
N LEU A 117 -12.53 5.79 3.51
CA LEU A 117 -12.48 7.08 2.83
C LEU A 117 -13.86 7.73 2.77
N LEU A 118 -14.91 6.97 2.43
CA LEU A 118 -16.26 7.51 2.22
C LEU A 118 -16.82 8.27 3.45
N PRO A 119 -16.88 7.69 4.66
CA PRO A 119 -17.27 8.46 5.84
C PRO A 119 -16.25 9.54 6.18
N GLY A 120 -14.96 9.29 5.93
CA GLY A 120 -13.89 10.28 6.16
C GLY A 120 -14.09 11.57 5.36
N THR A 121 -14.46 11.47 4.08
CA THR A 121 -14.69 12.61 3.20
C THR A 121 -15.99 13.32 3.53
N LEU A 122 -17.08 12.57 3.75
CA LEU A 122 -18.40 13.12 4.04
C LEU A 122 -18.45 13.85 5.39
N LEU A 123 -17.71 13.36 6.38
CA LEU A 123 -17.72 13.92 7.73
C LEU A 123 -16.62 14.96 7.98
N ALA A 124 -15.64 15.12 7.07
CA ALA A 124 -14.50 16.02 7.25
C ALA A 124 -14.90 17.49 7.47
N GLY A 125 -16.06 17.92 6.96
CA GLY A 125 -16.61 19.27 7.17
C GLY A 125 -17.62 19.38 8.32
N GLY A 126 -18.05 18.25 8.91
CA GLY A 126 -19.16 18.22 9.86
C GLY A 126 -18.77 18.42 11.33
N THR A 127 -17.52 18.11 11.71
CA THR A 127 -17.03 18.31 13.09
C THR A 127 -15.54 18.65 13.13
N PRO A 128 -15.06 19.40 14.15
CA PRO A 128 -13.65 19.79 14.26
C PRO A 128 -12.69 18.61 14.48
N TYR A 129 -13.19 17.46 14.93
CA TYR A 129 -12.39 16.26 15.20
C TYR A 129 -12.43 15.23 14.08
N ALA A 130 -13.42 15.26 13.18
CA ALA A 130 -13.60 14.25 12.13
C ALA A 130 -12.33 14.00 11.31
N ARG A 131 -11.63 15.06 10.89
CA ARG A 131 -10.39 14.95 10.10
C ARG A 131 -9.25 14.27 10.87
N LYS A 132 -9.13 14.57 12.16
CA LYS A 132 -8.12 13.99 13.06
C LYS A 132 -8.42 12.52 13.34
N THR A 133 -9.67 12.20 13.66
CA THR A 133 -10.14 10.82 13.88
C THR A 133 -9.96 9.98 12.63
N TYR A 134 -10.33 10.54 11.46
CA TYR A 134 -10.12 9.89 10.18
C TYR A 134 -8.63 9.59 9.94
N LEU A 135 -7.74 10.58 10.12
CA LEU A 135 -6.31 10.38 9.87
C LEU A 135 -5.71 9.29 10.76
N CYS A 136 -6.11 9.25 12.04
CA CYS A 136 -5.71 8.17 12.95
C CYS A 136 -6.21 6.80 12.46
N ALA A 137 -7.50 6.70 12.12
CA ALA A 137 -8.11 5.46 11.64
C ALA A 137 -7.51 5.00 10.30
N ALA A 138 -7.25 5.92 9.37
CA ALA A 138 -6.61 5.63 8.09
C ALA A 138 -5.19 5.07 8.30
N ALA A 139 -4.41 5.66 9.21
CA ALA A 139 -3.08 5.18 9.55
C ALA A 139 -3.10 3.80 10.22
N PHE A 140 -4.02 3.60 11.16
CA PHE A 140 -4.25 2.31 11.83
C PHE A 140 -4.60 1.21 10.82
N LEU A 141 -5.59 1.47 9.96
CA LEU A 141 -6.02 0.53 8.94
C LEU A 141 -4.90 0.28 7.91
N PHE A 142 -4.17 1.30 7.49
CA PHE A 142 -3.10 1.11 6.52
C PHE A 142 -1.95 0.29 7.10
N ALA A 143 -1.58 0.51 8.37
CA ALA A 143 -0.62 -0.34 9.07
C ALA A 143 -1.09 -1.80 9.16
N MET A 144 -2.39 -2.02 9.39
CA MET A 144 -3.00 -3.35 9.29
C MET A 144 -2.79 -4.00 7.94
N HIS A 145 -2.94 -3.21 6.87
CA HIS A 145 -2.75 -3.69 5.50
C HIS A 145 -1.33 -4.11 5.22
N LEU A 146 -0.38 -3.30 5.65
CA LEU A 146 1.04 -3.59 5.49
C LEU A 146 1.43 -4.86 6.25
N CYS A 147 1.00 -5.01 7.51
CA CYS A 147 1.32 -6.19 8.31
C CYS A 147 0.75 -7.47 7.71
N PHE A 148 -0.56 -7.53 7.40
CA PHE A 148 -1.14 -8.73 6.82
C PHE A 148 -0.63 -9.04 5.40
N SER A 149 -0.36 -7.99 4.60
CA SER A 149 0.30 -8.18 3.30
C SER A 149 1.69 -8.80 3.48
N ALA A 150 2.49 -8.27 4.42
CA ALA A 150 3.81 -8.81 4.72
C ALA A 150 3.74 -10.28 5.18
N GLU A 151 2.80 -10.63 6.06
CA GLU A 151 2.54 -12.03 6.44
C GLU A 151 2.25 -12.92 5.23
N GLY A 152 1.34 -12.49 4.34
CA GLY A 152 1.03 -13.26 3.12
C GLY A 152 2.24 -13.44 2.19
N PHE A 153 3.15 -12.46 2.14
CA PHE A 153 4.42 -12.58 1.43
C PHE A 153 5.39 -13.54 2.12
N ILE A 154 5.50 -13.49 3.46
CA ILE A 154 6.37 -14.35 4.27
C ILE A 154 5.92 -15.81 4.14
N ASP A 155 4.64 -16.07 4.38
CA ASP A 155 3.99 -17.39 4.23
C ASP A 155 4.07 -17.90 2.78
N GLY A 156 4.25 -16.96 1.84
CA GLY A 156 4.39 -17.26 0.43
C GLY A 156 3.10 -17.81 -0.13
N GLN A 157 2.02 -17.05 0.03
CA GLN A 157 0.72 -17.42 -0.53
C GLN A 157 0.82 -17.67 -2.04
N PRO A 158 0.00 -18.59 -2.59
CA PRO A 158 0.03 -18.93 -4.02
C PRO A 158 -0.10 -17.72 -4.94
N ASP A 159 -0.90 -16.74 -4.52
CA ASP A 159 -1.16 -15.48 -5.22
C ASP A 159 0.13 -14.70 -5.55
N VAL A 160 1.01 -14.55 -4.55
CA VAL A 160 2.31 -13.88 -4.67
C VAL A 160 3.31 -14.73 -5.45
N LYS A 161 3.24 -16.06 -5.33
CA LYS A 161 4.19 -16.96 -6.00
C LYS A 161 3.92 -17.10 -7.50
N ARG A 162 2.66 -16.99 -7.94
CA ARG A 162 2.26 -17.29 -9.33
C ARG A 162 2.98 -16.42 -10.36
N SER A 163 3.21 -15.15 -10.04
CA SER A 163 3.89 -14.20 -10.92
C SER A 163 5.39 -14.01 -10.61
N GLY A 164 5.86 -14.64 -9.54
CA GLY A 164 7.22 -14.50 -9.00
C GLY A 164 7.29 -13.46 -7.89
N ARG A 165 7.85 -13.84 -6.74
CA ARG A 165 7.88 -13.01 -5.51
C ARG A 165 8.48 -11.62 -5.72
N VAL A 166 9.56 -11.52 -6.50
CA VAL A 166 10.26 -10.24 -6.78
C VAL A 166 9.34 -9.29 -7.54
N PHE A 167 8.72 -9.77 -8.61
CA PHE A 167 7.80 -8.98 -9.42
C PHE A 167 6.54 -8.60 -8.63
N SER A 168 5.98 -9.55 -7.90
CA SER A 168 4.82 -9.30 -7.04
C SER A 168 5.11 -8.25 -5.97
N LEU A 169 6.29 -8.31 -5.33
CA LEU A 169 6.71 -7.33 -4.35
C LEU A 169 6.81 -5.93 -4.98
N ALA A 170 7.45 -5.82 -6.14
CA ALA A 170 7.62 -4.56 -6.86
C ALA A 170 6.26 -3.91 -7.19
N VAL A 171 5.34 -4.68 -7.76
CA VAL A 171 4.00 -4.16 -8.11
C VAL A 171 3.21 -3.76 -6.86
N VAL A 172 3.25 -4.57 -5.81
CA VAL A 172 2.53 -4.28 -4.55
C VAL A 172 3.10 -3.05 -3.86
N LEU A 173 4.43 -2.92 -3.75
CA LEU A 173 5.07 -1.75 -3.15
C LEU A 173 4.74 -0.47 -3.90
N LEU A 174 4.84 -0.47 -5.24
CA LEU A 174 4.45 0.68 -6.05
C LEU A 174 3.02 1.13 -5.73
N LEU A 175 2.07 0.19 -5.78
CA LEU A 175 0.65 0.51 -5.58
C LEU A 175 0.38 0.98 -4.16
N LEU A 176 1.00 0.37 -3.14
CA LEU A 176 0.88 0.82 -1.76
C LEU A 176 1.41 2.23 -1.57
N MET A 177 2.56 2.58 -2.14
CA MET A 177 3.07 3.95 -2.07
C MET A 177 2.13 4.93 -2.76
N LEU A 178 1.57 4.56 -3.93
CA LEU A 178 0.58 5.38 -4.63
C LEU A 178 -0.70 5.58 -3.81
N TRP A 179 -1.10 4.63 -2.97
CA TRP A 179 -2.24 4.81 -2.07
C TRP A 179 -1.97 5.80 -0.93
N THR A 180 -0.73 5.94 -0.45
CA THR A 180 -0.46 6.74 0.76
C THR A 180 -0.95 8.19 0.70
N PRO A 181 -0.78 8.97 -0.39
CA PRO A 181 -1.26 10.35 -0.43
C PRO A 181 -2.79 10.40 -0.53
N ILE A 182 -3.41 9.48 -1.29
CA ILE A 182 -4.87 9.37 -1.43
C ILE A 182 -5.53 9.11 -0.07
N LEU A 183 -4.97 8.17 0.70
CA LEU A 183 -5.50 7.80 2.01
C LEU A 183 -5.26 8.90 3.06
N ALA A 184 -4.20 9.68 2.93
CA ALA A 184 -3.95 10.81 3.83
C ALA A 184 -4.78 12.06 3.45
N ALA A 185 -5.20 12.19 2.19
CA ALA A 185 -5.76 13.42 1.62
C ALA A 185 -6.85 14.08 2.49
N PRO A 186 -7.90 13.39 2.98
CA PRO A 186 -8.94 14.03 3.80
C PRO A 186 -8.41 14.68 5.08
N GLY A 187 -7.32 14.12 5.64
CA GLY A 187 -6.67 14.60 6.85
C GLY A 187 -5.64 15.72 6.63
N THR A 188 -5.15 15.93 5.39
CA THR A 188 -4.09 16.91 5.07
C THR A 188 -4.63 18.30 4.71
N HIS A 189 -3.84 19.36 4.88
CA HIS A 189 -4.33 20.73 4.62
C HIS A 189 -4.72 21.00 3.16
N GLY A 190 -4.17 20.25 2.19
CA GLY A 190 -4.49 20.39 0.77
C GLY A 190 -5.58 19.45 0.25
N GLY A 191 -6.14 18.57 1.09
CA GLY A 191 -7.23 17.67 0.68
C GLY A 191 -6.91 16.83 -0.57
N PHE A 192 -7.96 16.43 -1.29
CA PHE A 192 -7.80 15.77 -2.60
C PHE A 192 -7.35 16.73 -3.69
N SER A 193 -7.68 18.03 -3.58
CA SER A 193 -7.39 19.02 -4.63
C SER A 193 -5.89 19.24 -4.85
N GLY A 194 -5.06 19.06 -3.82
CA GLY A 194 -3.61 19.13 -3.98
C GLY A 194 -2.92 17.78 -4.21
N LEU A 195 -3.65 16.69 -4.48
CA LEU A 195 -3.03 15.43 -4.90
C LEU A 195 -2.27 15.56 -6.23
N PRO A 196 -2.81 16.22 -7.29
CA PRO A 196 -2.10 16.33 -8.56
C PRO A 196 -0.73 17.01 -8.42
N ASP A 197 -0.64 18.09 -7.65
CA ASP A 197 0.62 18.79 -7.40
C ASP A 197 1.58 17.93 -6.57
N LEU A 198 1.07 17.24 -5.53
CA LEU A 198 1.87 16.30 -4.76
C LEU A 198 2.48 15.20 -5.62
N TYR A 199 1.70 14.53 -6.47
CA TYR A 199 2.22 13.49 -7.34
C TYR A 199 3.20 14.04 -8.38
N ARG A 200 2.93 15.23 -8.94
CA ARG A 200 3.84 15.88 -9.89
C ARG A 200 5.19 16.18 -9.24
N GLU A 201 5.19 16.80 -8.07
CA GLU A 201 6.40 17.13 -7.32
C GLU A 201 7.14 15.88 -6.85
N TRP A 202 6.42 14.87 -6.35
CA TRP A 202 7.03 13.64 -5.89
C TRP A 202 7.69 12.84 -7.03
N LEU A 203 7.06 12.83 -8.22
CA LEU A 203 7.67 12.23 -9.42
C LEU A 203 8.89 13.03 -9.90
N ALA A 204 8.85 14.37 -9.81
CA ALA A 204 9.99 15.21 -10.15
C ALA A 204 11.19 14.94 -9.23
N ASP A 205 10.97 14.84 -7.91
CA ASP A 205 12.00 14.46 -6.94
C ASP A 205 12.55 13.07 -7.20
N GLY A 206 11.68 12.12 -7.55
CA GLY A 206 12.10 10.77 -7.92
C GLY A 206 13.03 10.80 -9.12
N MET A 207 12.70 11.60 -10.14
CA MET A 207 13.55 11.77 -11.32
C MET A 207 14.89 12.42 -10.96
N GLU A 208 14.89 13.48 -10.16
CA GLU A 208 16.11 14.15 -9.70
C GLU A 208 17.00 13.20 -8.89
N ALA A 209 16.41 12.42 -7.97
CA ALA A 209 17.13 11.44 -7.18
C ALA A 209 17.76 10.32 -8.04
N VAL A 210 17.08 9.89 -9.11
CA VAL A 210 17.66 8.93 -10.09
C VAL A 210 18.83 9.56 -10.85
N LEU A 211 18.68 10.81 -11.30
CA LEU A 211 19.74 11.51 -12.05
C LEU A 211 20.98 11.78 -11.19
N ASP A 212 20.80 11.99 -9.88
CA ASP A 212 21.86 12.20 -8.90
C ASP A 212 22.55 10.91 -8.42
N LEU A 213 21.98 9.75 -8.74
CA LEU A 213 22.48 8.46 -8.25
C LEU A 213 23.96 8.21 -8.61
N PRO A 214 24.42 8.45 -9.87
CA PRO A 214 25.81 8.26 -10.26
C PRO A 214 26.77 9.14 -9.45
N THR A 215 26.38 10.39 -9.19
CA THR A 215 27.15 11.37 -8.41
C THR A 215 27.30 10.92 -6.96
N ARG A 216 26.21 10.42 -6.34
CA ARG A 216 26.21 9.87 -4.98
C ARG A 216 27.03 8.58 -4.86
N VAL A 217 26.95 7.70 -5.86
CA VAL A 217 27.77 6.47 -5.88
C VAL A 217 29.25 6.83 -6.00
N ARG A 218 29.60 7.80 -6.85
CA ARG A 218 30.98 8.26 -7.02
C ARG A 218 31.56 8.84 -5.74
N SER A 219 30.80 9.66 -5.00
CA SER A 219 31.27 10.26 -3.74
C SER A 219 31.50 9.18 -2.66
N LEU A 220 30.59 8.22 -2.53
CA LEU A 220 30.72 7.10 -1.59
C LEU A 220 31.96 6.22 -1.89
N LEU A 221 32.26 5.99 -3.17
CA LEU A 221 33.46 5.25 -3.56
C LEU A 221 34.73 6.05 -3.27
N SER A 222 34.75 7.37 -3.51
CA SER A 222 35.93 8.20 -3.22
C SER A 222 36.26 8.33 -1.74
N HIS A 223 35.28 8.20 -0.83
CA HIS A 223 35.49 8.27 0.62
C HIS A 223 35.90 6.93 1.27
N ARG A 224 35.92 5.81 0.53
CA ARG A 224 36.33 4.49 1.06
C ARG A 224 37.78 4.10 0.73
N PHE A 225 38.53 4.95 0.04
CA PHE A 225 39.92 4.70 -0.36
C PHE A 225 40.94 5.70 0.26
N LEU A 226 40.55 6.38 1.35
CA LEU A 226 41.43 7.17 2.22
C LEU A 226 41.26 6.66 3.66
#